data_AF-V4BWV4-F1
#
_entry.id   AF-V4BWV4-F1
#
_cell.length_a   1.000
_cell.length_b   1.000
_cell.length_c   1.000
_cell.angle_alpha   90.00
_cell.angle_beta   90.00
_cell.angle_gamma   90.00
#
_symmetry.space_group_name_H-M   'P 1'
#
loop_
_entity.id
_entity.type
_entity.pdbx_description
1 polymer ?
#
loop_
_entity_poly.entity_id
_entity_poly.type
_entity_poly.pdbx_seq_one_letter_code
_entity_poly.pdbx_strand_id
1 'polypeptide(L)'
;MPPYSRDAEHKYILKITQKISSNIKDFKQDFIQGVRIDYPSCVKCLDRVLEDWEKDKGELKTWRDYLDLVTYKQVDRKVKTSAEFKDLYFICDRTSHFEGLISDRLNPELMRCMYDHLYRYCVSFELETKGLEIESVQIYETDLTLYRKNIDSKFDAIADAINQIENLGSPFHDLVTNGRDQETQIEDVCDMLLDICQTAKSWIKQDKGYSEEIWQEMQTYQSNRLNLKDEESKLFKKTAGIIKKIEHTEKLKKQAIKKYETNKRERKKLQSRIEVVEDKLVRLHINIERKREAFYKTQEHRALENPLTPRMQITYDERLDSLQRDVYSMDGQIDPTEKHLQKLKLDLKNTRDTTYEHKVDAATRDNEIHDLRKELPPIDIELQAIKDEIKSNEAKLAVMQKIRSHIAIADTLRKLHNDEEIEDKKQPETDNLNEALQTVSEMVGIEWKKIYPKLPFIPPRDSWKKTRDIEILDITAMRCDQTHQEQALKAFEKWLTFNRHGNLQQLIRTLRKVRKVELASELEEKYMVEDVY
;
A
#
# COMPACT_ATOMS: atom_id res chain seq x y z
N MET A 1 -8.63 11.46 -33.87
CA MET A 1 -9.82 10.98 -33.12
C MET A 1 -9.33 9.87 -32.22
N PRO A 2 -9.57 9.95 -30.90
CA PRO A 2 -9.19 8.86 -30.00
C PRO A 2 -9.97 7.59 -30.35
N PRO A 3 -9.37 6.40 -30.17
CA PRO A 3 -10.03 5.13 -30.43
C PRO A 3 -11.30 4.94 -29.60
N TYR A 4 -12.21 4.16 -30.17
CA TYR A 4 -13.47 3.79 -29.52
C TYR A 4 -13.29 2.77 -28.38
N SER A 5 -12.23 1.94 -28.42
CA SER A 5 -11.91 0.97 -27.37
C SER A 5 -10.49 0.40 -27.50
N ARG A 6 -9.99 -0.21 -26.43
CA ARG A 6 -8.67 -0.86 -26.36
C ARG A 6 -8.62 -2.07 -27.29
N ASP A 7 -9.75 -2.79 -27.40
CA ASP A 7 -9.91 -3.88 -28.35
C ASP A 7 -9.85 -3.44 -29.82
N ALA A 8 -10.33 -2.23 -30.14
CA ALA A 8 -10.22 -1.69 -31.49
C ALA A 8 -8.76 -1.41 -31.85
N GLU A 9 -7.99 -0.84 -30.91
CA GLU A 9 -6.55 -0.63 -31.04
C GLU A 9 -5.78 -1.95 -31.16
N HIS A 10 -6.08 -2.93 -30.30
CA HIS A 10 -5.49 -4.26 -30.41
C HIS A 10 -5.73 -4.89 -31.79
N LYS A 11 -6.96 -4.79 -32.33
CA LYS A 11 -7.26 -5.30 -33.68
C LYS A 11 -6.51 -4.54 -34.76
N TYR A 12 -6.35 -3.22 -34.61
CA TYR A 12 -5.59 -2.39 -35.53
C TYR A 12 -4.11 -2.77 -35.57
N ILE A 13 -3.47 -2.88 -34.41
CA ILE A 13 -2.06 -3.29 -34.29
C ILE A 13 -1.86 -4.71 -34.84
N LEU A 14 -2.75 -5.66 -34.51
CA LEU A 14 -2.68 -7.02 -35.05
C LEU A 14 -2.81 -7.04 -36.58
N LYS A 15 -3.68 -6.20 -37.15
CA LYS A 15 -3.84 -6.09 -38.60
C LYS A 15 -2.57 -5.55 -39.27
N ILE A 16 -1.95 -4.50 -38.70
CA ILE A 16 -0.70 -3.93 -39.23
C ILE A 16 0.43 -4.96 -39.12
N THR A 17 0.68 -5.50 -37.92
CA THR A 17 1.76 -6.48 -37.72
C THR A 17 1.57 -7.71 -38.60
N GLN A 18 0.34 -8.16 -38.88
CA GLN A 18 0.07 -9.24 -39.81
C GLN A 18 0.37 -8.86 -41.26
N LYS A 19 -0.06 -7.67 -41.72
CA LYS A 19 0.25 -7.16 -43.07
C LYS A 19 1.77 -7.06 -43.28
N ILE A 20 2.49 -6.48 -42.32
CA ILE A 20 3.95 -6.33 -42.35
C ILE A 20 4.61 -7.72 -42.37
N SER A 21 4.17 -8.64 -41.50
CA SER A 21 4.67 -10.03 -41.49
C SER A 21 4.48 -10.74 -42.84
N SER A 22 3.34 -10.54 -43.50
CA SER A 22 3.08 -11.11 -44.83
C SER A 22 4.02 -10.53 -45.88
N ASN A 23 4.15 -9.20 -45.94
CA ASN A 23 5.03 -8.55 -46.91
C ASN A 23 6.50 -8.98 -46.76
N ILE A 24 6.99 -9.16 -45.53
CA ILE A 24 8.36 -9.64 -45.28
C ILE A 24 8.51 -11.09 -45.72
N LYS A 25 7.52 -11.94 -45.44
CA LYS A 25 7.56 -13.35 -45.86
C LYS A 25 7.53 -13.50 -47.38
N ASP A 26 6.71 -12.69 -48.06
CA ASP A 26 6.65 -12.65 -49.51
C ASP A 26 8.01 -12.22 -50.09
N PHE A 27 8.62 -11.16 -49.52
CA PHE A 27 9.97 -10.74 -49.91
C PHE A 27 11.02 -11.84 -49.69
N LYS A 28 11.06 -12.48 -48.50
CA LYS A 28 11.99 -13.60 -48.23
C LYS A 28 11.77 -14.74 -49.23
N GLN A 29 10.53 -15.05 -49.57
CA GLN A 29 10.18 -16.13 -50.50
C GLN A 29 10.64 -15.82 -51.94
N ASP A 30 10.53 -14.56 -52.37
CA ASP A 30 10.85 -14.14 -53.72
C ASP A 30 12.36 -13.91 -53.92
N PHE A 31 13.05 -13.38 -52.90
CA PHE A 31 14.41 -12.86 -53.07
C PHE A 31 15.52 -13.56 -52.27
N ILE A 32 15.19 -14.38 -51.28
CA ILE A 32 16.17 -15.02 -50.39
C ILE A 32 16.05 -16.55 -50.47
N GLN A 33 14.85 -17.08 -50.27
CA GLN A 33 14.64 -18.51 -50.13
C GLN A 33 14.75 -19.24 -51.47
N GLY A 34 15.71 -20.17 -51.56
CA GLY A 34 15.87 -21.04 -52.72
C GLY A 34 16.62 -20.40 -53.89
N VAL A 35 17.11 -19.17 -53.73
CA VAL A 35 17.94 -18.48 -54.70
C VAL A 35 19.41 -18.84 -54.45
N ARG A 36 20.16 -19.15 -55.51
CA ARG A 36 21.60 -19.44 -55.42
C ARG A 36 22.35 -18.59 -56.43
N ILE A 37 22.99 -17.54 -55.95
CA ILE A 37 23.80 -16.63 -56.78
C ILE A 37 25.27 -17.00 -56.63
N ASP A 38 25.97 -17.14 -57.76
CA ASP A 38 27.42 -17.29 -57.79
C ASP A 38 28.09 -15.91 -57.88
N TYR A 39 28.20 -15.23 -56.73
CA TYR A 39 28.74 -13.87 -56.63
C TYR A 39 30.13 -13.72 -57.30
N PRO A 40 31.12 -14.62 -57.10
CA PRO A 40 32.39 -14.56 -57.82
C PRO A 40 32.26 -14.53 -59.36
N SER A 41 31.30 -15.28 -59.91
CA SER A 41 31.03 -15.27 -61.36
C SER A 41 30.30 -14.00 -61.81
N CYS A 42 29.42 -13.46 -60.96
CA CYS A 42 28.77 -12.17 -61.18
C CYS A 42 29.77 -11.00 -61.19
N VAL A 43 30.76 -11.00 -60.28
CA VAL A 43 31.83 -9.99 -60.25
C VAL A 43 32.64 -10.01 -61.55
N LYS A 44 33.05 -11.21 -62.02
CA LYS A 44 33.76 -11.34 -63.31
C LYS A 44 32.92 -10.87 -64.49
N CYS A 45 31.62 -11.14 -64.46
CA CYS A 45 30.68 -10.67 -65.47
C CYS A 45 30.58 -9.13 -65.45
N LEU A 46 30.44 -8.54 -64.26
CA LEU A 46 30.38 -7.10 -64.07
C LEU A 46 31.66 -6.40 -64.54
N ASP A 47 32.84 -6.91 -64.15
CA ASP A 47 34.13 -6.36 -64.56
C ASP A 47 34.26 -6.30 -66.09
N ARG A 48 33.86 -7.38 -66.78
CA ARG A 48 33.85 -7.42 -68.25
C ARG A 48 32.89 -6.39 -68.85
N VAL A 49 31.70 -6.22 -68.27
CA VAL A 49 30.71 -5.23 -68.73
C VAL A 49 31.22 -3.80 -68.52
N LEU A 50 31.90 -3.53 -67.40
CA LEU A 50 32.50 -2.23 -67.11
C LEU A 50 33.67 -1.91 -68.04
N GLU A 51 34.53 -2.90 -68.33
CA GLU A 51 35.62 -2.79 -69.31
C GLU A 51 35.08 -2.45 -70.71
N ASP A 52 34.06 -3.18 -71.18
CA ASP A 52 33.40 -2.93 -72.47
C ASP A 52 32.76 -1.52 -72.54
N TRP A 53 32.42 -0.94 -71.39
CA TRP A 53 31.84 0.39 -71.27
C TRP A 53 32.84 1.49 -70.98
N GLU A 54 34.12 1.17 -70.85
CA GLU A 54 35.19 2.11 -70.46
C GLU A 54 34.84 2.84 -69.16
N LYS A 55 34.41 2.09 -68.14
CA LYS A 55 34.01 2.62 -66.82
C LYS A 55 34.86 2.06 -65.69
N ASP A 56 35.26 2.93 -64.77
CA ASP A 56 35.94 2.49 -63.54
C ASP A 56 34.93 1.89 -62.55
N LYS A 57 35.42 0.94 -61.73
CA LYS A 57 34.62 0.23 -60.71
C LYS A 57 33.94 1.15 -59.70
N GLY A 58 34.50 2.34 -59.45
CA GLY A 58 33.97 3.34 -58.53
C GLY A 58 33.00 4.34 -59.17
N GLU A 59 32.79 4.33 -60.49
CA GLU A 59 31.90 5.29 -61.16
C GLU A 59 30.42 4.98 -60.94
N LEU A 60 30.07 3.71 -60.70
CA LEU A 60 28.71 3.29 -60.39
C LEU A 60 28.50 3.31 -58.88
N LYS A 61 27.88 4.36 -58.35
CA LYS A 61 27.69 4.49 -56.91
C LYS A 61 26.59 3.55 -56.40
N THR A 62 25.53 3.37 -57.17
CA THR A 62 24.34 2.62 -56.77
C THR A 62 23.90 1.62 -57.82
N TRP A 63 23.01 0.70 -57.45
CA TRP A 63 22.35 -0.23 -58.38
C TRP A 63 21.52 0.50 -59.45
N ARG A 64 21.00 1.70 -59.15
CA ARG A 64 20.25 2.53 -60.11
C ARG A 64 21.15 3.00 -61.25
N ASP A 65 22.36 3.46 -60.91
CA ASP A 65 23.36 3.90 -61.89
C ASP A 65 23.71 2.76 -62.86
N TYR A 66 23.84 1.53 -62.34
CA TYR A 66 24.05 0.34 -63.15
C TYR A 66 22.85 0.06 -64.08
N LEU A 67 21.62 -0.03 -63.55
CA LEU A 67 20.43 -0.31 -64.37
C LEU A 67 20.18 0.74 -65.46
N ASP A 68 20.40 2.02 -65.15
CA ASP A 68 20.30 3.10 -66.12
C ASP A 68 21.32 2.88 -67.25
N LEU A 69 22.58 2.61 -66.92
CA LEU A 69 23.62 2.35 -67.91
C LEU A 69 23.34 1.10 -68.75
N VAL A 70 22.83 0.01 -68.17
CA VAL A 70 22.43 -1.17 -68.96
C VAL A 70 21.30 -0.82 -69.94
N THR A 71 20.45 0.15 -69.61
CA THR A 71 19.35 0.59 -70.49
C THR A 71 19.85 1.44 -71.65
N TYR A 72 20.88 2.28 -71.44
CA TYR A 72 21.41 3.19 -72.47
C TYR A 72 22.56 2.63 -73.31
N LYS A 73 23.40 1.76 -72.75
CA LYS A 73 24.56 1.20 -73.46
C LYS A 73 24.27 -0.19 -74.04
N GLN A 74 24.82 -0.46 -75.22
CA GLN A 74 24.74 -1.81 -75.79
C GLN A 74 25.66 -2.77 -75.02
N VAL A 75 25.11 -3.90 -74.61
CA VAL A 75 25.85 -5.05 -74.02
C VAL A 75 25.89 -6.15 -75.06
N ASP A 76 27.04 -6.83 -75.20
CA ASP A 76 27.16 -7.99 -76.09
C ASP A 76 26.02 -8.99 -75.80
N ARG A 77 25.33 -9.40 -76.87
CA ARG A 77 24.23 -10.36 -76.82
C ARG A 77 24.61 -11.64 -76.08
N LYS A 78 25.86 -12.10 -76.20
CA LYS A 78 26.35 -13.30 -75.49
C LYS A 78 26.39 -13.11 -73.98
N VAL A 79 26.87 -11.95 -73.52
CA VAL A 79 26.92 -11.56 -72.10
C VAL A 79 25.50 -11.37 -71.57
N LYS A 80 24.64 -10.67 -72.34
CA LYS A 80 23.24 -10.42 -71.95
C LYS A 80 22.41 -11.69 -71.74
N THR A 81 22.74 -12.78 -72.43
CA THR A 81 22.07 -14.08 -72.26
C THR A 81 22.64 -14.97 -71.18
N SER A 82 23.78 -14.60 -70.57
CA SER A 82 24.45 -15.41 -69.56
C SER A 82 23.64 -15.46 -68.26
N ALA A 83 23.89 -16.49 -67.43
CA ALA A 83 23.22 -16.63 -66.14
C ALA A 83 23.67 -15.53 -65.17
N GLU A 84 24.97 -15.25 -65.16
CA GLU A 84 25.63 -14.26 -64.30
C GLU A 84 25.09 -12.85 -64.56
N PHE A 85 24.82 -12.50 -65.82
CA PHE A 85 24.24 -11.20 -66.15
C PHE A 85 22.78 -11.09 -65.69
N LYS A 86 22.00 -12.18 -65.72
CA LYS A 86 20.65 -12.22 -65.14
C LYS A 86 20.69 -12.13 -63.62
N ASP A 87 21.68 -12.76 -62.99
CA ASP A 87 21.91 -12.67 -61.55
C ASP A 87 22.29 -11.25 -61.12
N LEU A 88 23.07 -10.51 -61.92
CA LEU A 88 23.34 -9.07 -61.68
C LEU A 88 22.05 -8.23 -61.70
N TYR A 89 21.14 -8.51 -62.64
CA TYR A 89 19.81 -7.89 -62.65
C TYR A 89 19.00 -8.27 -61.41
N PHE A 90 19.03 -9.53 -61.02
CA PHE A 90 18.34 -10.01 -59.84
C PHE A 90 18.88 -9.36 -58.55
N ILE A 91 20.19 -9.16 -58.43
CA ILE A 91 20.80 -8.43 -57.30
C ILE A 91 20.24 -7.00 -57.24
N CYS A 92 20.19 -6.29 -58.37
CA CYS A 92 19.60 -4.95 -58.43
C CYS A 92 18.13 -4.95 -58.04
N ASP A 93 17.37 -5.93 -58.54
CA ASP A 93 15.94 -6.05 -58.26
C ASP A 93 15.68 -6.33 -56.78
N ARG A 94 16.46 -7.23 -56.16
CA ARG A 94 16.43 -7.50 -54.72
C ARG A 94 16.73 -6.26 -53.91
N THR A 95 17.80 -5.54 -54.21
CA THR A 95 18.20 -4.33 -53.48
C THR A 95 17.14 -3.22 -53.63
N SER A 96 16.60 -3.03 -54.83
CA SER A 96 15.50 -2.10 -55.10
C SER A 96 14.25 -2.44 -54.28
N HIS A 97 13.84 -3.72 -54.28
CA HIS A 97 12.67 -4.15 -53.52
C HIS A 97 12.90 -4.04 -52.02
N PHE A 98 14.11 -4.33 -51.53
CA PHE A 98 14.47 -4.17 -50.13
C PHE A 98 14.43 -2.70 -49.68
N GLU A 99 15.02 -1.79 -50.46
CA GLU A 99 14.95 -0.34 -50.19
C GLU A 99 13.49 0.15 -50.13
N GLY A 100 12.68 -0.23 -51.11
CA GLY A 100 11.25 0.14 -51.13
C GLY A 100 10.43 -0.51 -50.01
N LEU A 101 10.83 -1.68 -49.54
CA LEU A 101 10.21 -2.39 -48.42
C LEU A 101 10.52 -1.69 -47.10
N ILE A 102 11.79 -1.36 -46.85
CA ILE A 102 12.28 -0.85 -45.57
C ILE A 102 12.10 0.66 -45.45
N SER A 103 12.62 1.43 -46.40
CA SER A 103 12.74 2.90 -46.27
C SER A 103 11.41 3.62 -46.47
N ASP A 104 10.58 3.14 -47.40
CA ASP A 104 9.37 3.88 -47.80
C ASP A 104 8.08 3.38 -47.13
N ARG A 105 8.09 2.16 -46.56
CA ARG A 105 6.84 1.46 -46.19
C ARG A 105 6.88 0.80 -44.82
N LEU A 106 7.63 -0.29 -44.66
CA LEU A 106 7.45 -1.16 -43.50
C LEU A 106 8.05 -0.58 -42.22
N ASN A 107 9.26 0.00 -42.27
CA ASN A 107 9.90 0.50 -41.06
C ASN A 107 9.12 1.69 -40.44
N PRO A 108 8.74 2.73 -41.22
CA PRO A 108 7.93 3.82 -40.68
C PRO A 108 6.53 3.37 -40.23
N GLU A 109 5.87 2.47 -40.98
CA GLU A 109 4.54 1.95 -40.60
C GLU A 109 4.62 1.12 -39.32
N LEU A 110 5.68 0.31 -39.12
CA LEU A 110 5.89 -0.49 -37.92
C LEU A 110 6.24 0.38 -36.72
N MET A 111 7.20 1.31 -36.87
CA MET A 111 7.58 2.28 -35.84
C MET A 111 6.36 3.03 -35.33
N ARG A 112 5.57 3.59 -36.26
CA ARG A 112 4.33 4.28 -35.91
C ARG A 112 3.33 3.36 -35.21
N CYS A 113 3.20 2.12 -35.66
CA CYS A 113 2.35 1.13 -35.00
C CYS A 113 2.83 0.80 -33.57
N MET A 114 4.13 0.80 -33.30
CA MET A 114 4.67 0.53 -31.98
C MET A 114 4.48 1.75 -31.05
N TYR A 115 4.92 2.94 -31.45
CA TYR A 115 4.90 4.12 -30.59
C TYR A 115 3.50 4.74 -30.47
N ASP A 116 2.80 4.99 -31.58
CA ASP A 116 1.51 5.71 -31.55
C ASP A 116 0.36 4.84 -31.00
N HIS A 117 0.51 3.51 -31.09
CA HIS A 117 -0.55 2.56 -30.76
C HIS A 117 -0.17 1.60 -29.65
N LEU A 118 0.86 0.75 -29.83
CA LEU A 118 1.16 -0.29 -28.84
C LEU A 118 1.61 0.31 -27.50
N TYR A 119 2.61 1.18 -27.50
CA TYR A 119 3.19 1.74 -26.28
C TYR A 119 2.20 2.64 -25.55
N ARG A 120 1.36 3.32 -26.34
CA ARG A 120 0.35 4.26 -25.86
C ARG A 120 -0.86 3.59 -25.22
N TYR A 121 -1.32 2.47 -25.77
CA TYR A 121 -2.58 1.83 -25.35
C TYR A 121 -2.38 0.58 -24.49
N CYS A 122 -1.16 0.04 -24.42
CA CYS A 122 -0.75 -0.92 -23.40
C CYS A 122 -0.08 -0.18 -22.24
N VAL A 123 -0.91 0.20 -21.27
CA VAL A 123 -0.63 1.22 -20.25
C VAL A 123 -0.04 0.60 -19.00
N SER A 124 0.96 1.26 -18.42
CA SER A 124 1.49 0.95 -17.10
C SER A 124 0.52 1.33 -15.99
N PHE A 125 0.39 0.48 -14.99
CA PHE A 125 -0.41 0.68 -13.77
C PHE A 125 0.44 0.87 -12.52
N GLU A 126 1.75 1.11 -12.67
CA GLU A 126 2.67 1.27 -11.54
C GLU A 126 2.24 2.42 -10.61
N LEU A 127 1.85 3.56 -11.18
CA LEU A 127 1.39 4.74 -10.44
C LEU A 127 0.11 4.49 -9.64
N GLU A 128 -0.77 3.62 -10.13
CA GLU A 128 -2.01 3.24 -9.45
C GLU A 128 -1.76 2.45 -8.17
N THR A 129 -0.66 1.67 -8.12
CA THR A 129 -0.33 0.84 -6.95
C THR A 129 0.06 1.67 -5.73
N LYS A 130 0.61 2.88 -5.93
CA LYS A 130 1.12 3.75 -4.85
C LYS A 130 2.05 3.00 -3.88
N GLY A 131 2.85 2.06 -4.39
CA GLY A 131 3.77 1.24 -3.59
C GLY A 131 3.14 0.03 -2.89
N LEU A 132 1.88 -0.30 -3.19
CA LEU A 132 1.29 -1.56 -2.74
C LEU A 132 1.83 -2.73 -3.57
N GLU A 133 2.30 -3.77 -2.89
CA GLU A 133 2.74 -5.01 -3.53
C GLU A 133 1.53 -5.81 -4.01
N ILE A 134 1.26 -5.72 -5.31
CA ILE A 134 0.25 -6.48 -6.03
C ILE A 134 0.97 -7.32 -7.09
N GLU A 135 0.88 -8.64 -6.98
CA GLU A 135 1.72 -9.57 -7.74
C GLU A 135 1.43 -9.50 -9.24
N SER A 136 0.15 -9.53 -9.63
CA SER A 136 -0.22 -9.43 -11.05
C SER A 136 0.25 -8.12 -11.68
N VAL A 137 0.22 -7.00 -10.94
CA VAL A 137 0.71 -5.71 -11.43
C VAL A 137 2.23 -5.76 -11.63
N GLN A 138 2.98 -6.28 -10.65
CA GLN A 138 4.44 -6.36 -10.76
C GLN A 138 4.89 -7.23 -11.95
N ILE A 139 4.24 -8.38 -12.17
CA ILE A 139 4.51 -9.26 -13.30
C ILE A 139 4.22 -8.51 -14.61
N TYR A 140 3.05 -7.88 -14.71
CA TYR A 140 2.66 -7.12 -15.89
C TYR A 140 3.63 -5.98 -16.21
N GLU A 141 4.04 -5.16 -15.24
CA GLU A 141 5.00 -4.07 -15.44
C GLU A 141 6.38 -4.56 -15.87
N THR A 142 6.82 -5.69 -15.31
CA THR A 142 8.09 -6.32 -15.69
C THR A 142 8.06 -6.76 -17.15
N ASP A 143 6.96 -7.39 -17.57
CA ASP A 143 6.79 -7.85 -18.94
C ASP A 143 6.65 -6.68 -19.92
N LEU A 144 5.91 -5.61 -19.56
CA LEU A 144 5.83 -4.37 -20.34
C LEU A 144 7.23 -3.80 -20.62
N THR A 145 8.05 -3.71 -19.58
CA THR A 145 9.42 -3.17 -19.67
C THR A 145 10.29 -4.05 -20.56
N LEU A 146 10.16 -5.37 -20.43
CA LEU A 146 10.89 -6.34 -21.26
C LEU A 146 10.51 -6.23 -22.74
N TYR A 147 9.20 -6.12 -23.05
CA TYR A 147 8.74 -5.98 -24.42
C TYR A 147 9.21 -4.67 -25.06
N ARG A 148 9.12 -3.54 -24.34
CA ARG A 148 9.63 -2.24 -24.82
C ARG A 148 11.11 -2.32 -25.14
N LYS A 149 11.92 -2.76 -24.17
CA LYS A 149 13.36 -2.91 -24.35
C LYS A 149 13.73 -3.81 -25.52
N ASN A 150 13.03 -4.93 -25.69
CA ASN A 150 13.28 -5.86 -26.81
C ASN A 150 12.97 -5.19 -28.16
N ILE A 151 11.82 -4.54 -28.29
CA ILE A 151 11.41 -3.83 -29.52
C ILE A 151 12.39 -2.70 -29.84
N ASP A 152 12.69 -1.82 -28.87
CA ASP A 152 13.62 -0.70 -29.07
C ASP A 152 15.01 -1.18 -29.49
N SER A 153 15.55 -2.20 -28.79
CA SER A 153 16.86 -2.77 -29.13
C SER A 153 16.92 -3.38 -30.53
N LYS A 154 15.80 -3.92 -31.02
CA LYS A 154 15.69 -4.46 -32.39
C LYS A 154 15.58 -3.34 -33.42
N PHE A 155 14.90 -2.24 -33.12
CA PHE A 155 14.89 -1.08 -34.00
C PHE A 155 16.28 -0.45 -34.14
N ASP A 156 17.01 -0.33 -33.03
CA ASP A 156 18.41 0.13 -33.06
C ASP A 156 19.29 -0.80 -33.91
N ALA A 157 19.18 -2.12 -33.70
CA ALA A 157 19.91 -3.11 -34.48
C ALA A 157 19.54 -3.10 -35.98
N ILE A 158 18.26 -2.86 -36.31
CA ILE A 158 17.81 -2.69 -37.70
C ILE A 158 18.43 -1.43 -38.30
N ALA A 159 18.47 -0.31 -37.58
CA ALA A 159 19.08 0.93 -38.07
C ALA A 159 20.58 0.74 -38.37
N ASP A 160 21.30 0.06 -37.46
CA ASP A 160 22.71 -0.28 -37.66
C ASP A 160 22.92 -1.21 -38.85
N ALA A 161 22.08 -2.23 -39.01
CA ALA A 161 22.14 -3.16 -40.13
C ALA A 161 21.84 -2.47 -41.47
N ILE A 162 20.86 -1.57 -41.52
CA ILE A 162 20.58 -0.76 -42.73
C ILE A 162 21.79 0.09 -43.11
N ASN A 163 22.41 0.77 -42.15
CA ASN A 163 23.63 1.55 -42.40
C ASN A 163 24.77 0.66 -42.94
N GLN A 164 24.92 -0.56 -42.42
CA GLN A 164 25.91 -1.52 -42.93
C GLN A 164 25.59 -1.98 -44.36
N ILE A 165 24.32 -2.27 -44.67
CA ILE A 165 23.86 -2.64 -46.01
C ILE A 165 24.14 -1.51 -47.02
N GLU A 166 23.90 -0.26 -46.63
CA GLU A 166 24.20 0.92 -47.46
C GLU A 166 25.70 1.07 -47.72
N ASN A 167 26.54 0.89 -46.68
CA ASN A 167 27.99 0.94 -46.79
C ASN A 167 28.56 -0.19 -47.67
N LEU A 168 27.98 -1.39 -47.60
CA LEU A 168 28.35 -2.52 -48.46
C LEU A 168 27.86 -2.35 -49.90
N GLY A 169 26.86 -1.49 -50.12
CA GLY A 169 26.17 -1.33 -51.40
C GLY A 169 26.72 -0.26 -52.34
N SER A 170 27.72 0.51 -51.91
CA SER A 170 28.32 1.59 -52.71
C SER A 170 29.85 1.56 -52.67
N PRO A 171 30.54 1.49 -53.83
CA PRO A 171 29.99 1.45 -55.19
C PRO A 171 29.27 0.13 -55.52
N PHE A 172 28.49 0.10 -56.60
CA PHE A 172 27.75 -1.09 -57.06
C PHE A 172 28.65 -2.31 -57.28
N HIS A 173 29.92 -2.10 -57.63
CA HIS A 173 30.89 -3.20 -57.70
C HIS A 173 31.06 -3.90 -56.34
N ASP A 174 31.05 -3.15 -55.24
CA ASP A 174 31.19 -3.67 -53.88
C ASP A 174 29.90 -4.34 -53.41
N LEU A 175 28.74 -3.87 -53.87
CA LEU A 175 27.44 -4.55 -53.69
C LEU A 175 27.50 -6.00 -54.22
N VAL A 176 28.08 -6.20 -55.41
CA VAL A 176 28.19 -7.53 -56.03
C VAL A 176 29.30 -8.34 -55.39
N THR A 177 30.43 -7.70 -55.05
CA THR A 177 31.59 -8.35 -54.42
C THR A 177 31.25 -8.89 -53.02
N ASN A 178 30.55 -8.08 -52.22
CA ASN A 178 30.13 -8.41 -50.85
C ASN A 178 28.68 -8.93 -50.81
N GLY A 179 28.11 -9.33 -51.95
CA GLY A 179 26.68 -9.58 -52.07
C GLY A 179 26.15 -10.71 -51.19
N ARG A 180 27.01 -11.67 -50.80
CA ARG A 180 26.65 -12.70 -49.81
C ARG A 180 26.48 -12.11 -48.42
N ASP A 181 27.40 -11.24 -48.00
CA ASP A 181 27.32 -10.59 -46.68
C ASP A 181 26.10 -9.65 -46.65
N GLN A 182 25.85 -8.93 -47.76
CA GLN A 182 24.66 -8.10 -47.88
C GLN A 182 23.36 -8.92 -47.81
N GLU A 183 23.30 -10.08 -48.48
CA GLU A 183 22.15 -10.98 -48.43
C GLU A 183 21.87 -11.46 -47.00
N THR A 184 22.90 -11.83 -46.25
CA THR A 184 22.78 -12.21 -44.83
C THR A 184 22.25 -11.05 -43.99
N GLN A 185 22.77 -9.83 -44.16
CA GLN A 185 22.29 -8.65 -43.45
C GLN A 185 20.83 -8.31 -43.78
N ILE A 186 20.43 -8.44 -45.05
CA ILE A 186 19.05 -8.28 -45.49
C ILE A 186 18.13 -9.31 -44.82
N GLU A 187 18.57 -10.57 -44.76
CA GLU A 187 17.82 -11.63 -44.07
C GLU A 187 17.68 -11.34 -42.57
N ASP A 188 18.75 -10.92 -41.91
CA ASP A 188 18.76 -10.57 -40.49
C ASP A 188 17.79 -9.42 -40.19
N VAL A 189 17.75 -8.39 -41.04
CA VAL A 189 16.76 -7.29 -40.92
C VAL A 189 15.33 -7.81 -41.06
N CYS A 190 15.06 -8.68 -42.03
CA CYS A 190 13.74 -9.30 -42.18
C CYS A 190 13.34 -10.10 -40.93
N ASP A 191 14.25 -10.88 -40.35
CA ASP A 191 13.98 -11.68 -39.17
C ASP A 191 13.79 -10.81 -37.92
N MET A 192 14.55 -9.74 -37.75
CA MET A 192 14.35 -8.76 -36.68
C MET A 192 12.96 -8.09 -36.76
N LEU A 193 12.51 -7.71 -37.96
CA LEU A 193 11.17 -7.13 -38.16
C LEU A 193 10.04 -8.13 -37.85
N LEU A 194 10.22 -9.40 -38.24
CA LEU A 194 9.26 -10.46 -37.89
C LEU A 194 9.20 -10.70 -36.38
N ASP A 195 10.34 -10.64 -35.70
CA ASP A 195 10.43 -10.76 -34.25
C ASP A 195 9.76 -9.59 -33.52
N ILE A 196 9.89 -8.35 -34.02
CA ILE A 196 9.15 -7.19 -33.49
C ILE A 196 7.64 -7.45 -33.62
N CYS A 197 7.19 -7.90 -34.80
CA CYS A 197 5.79 -8.23 -35.03
C CYS A 197 5.29 -9.33 -34.08
N GLN A 198 6.11 -10.34 -33.80
CA GLN A 198 5.77 -11.42 -32.88
C GLN A 198 5.74 -10.94 -31.42
N THR A 199 6.70 -10.09 -31.03
CA THR A 199 6.76 -9.47 -29.71
C THR A 199 5.51 -8.62 -29.45
N ALA A 200 5.11 -7.80 -30.44
CA ALA A 200 3.88 -7.01 -30.37
C ALA A 200 2.62 -7.88 -30.22
N LYS A 201 2.53 -9.02 -30.92
CA LYS A 201 1.41 -9.97 -30.78
C LYS A 201 1.37 -10.59 -29.39
N SER A 202 2.51 -10.98 -28.83
CA SER A 202 2.62 -11.51 -27.47
C SER A 202 2.20 -10.48 -26.44
N TRP A 203 2.67 -9.24 -26.57
CA TRP A 203 2.28 -8.13 -25.71
C TRP A 203 0.77 -7.92 -25.71
N ILE A 204 0.12 -7.82 -26.88
CA ILE A 204 -1.35 -7.67 -26.97
C ILE A 204 -2.08 -8.86 -26.35
N LYS A 205 -1.57 -10.08 -26.50
CA LYS A 205 -2.20 -11.27 -25.92
C LYS A 205 -2.19 -11.20 -24.39
N GLN A 206 -1.06 -10.83 -23.80
CA GLN A 206 -0.93 -10.64 -22.37
C GLN A 206 -1.82 -9.50 -21.87
N ASP A 207 -1.82 -8.38 -22.59
CA ASP A 207 -2.63 -7.21 -22.27
C ASP A 207 -4.13 -7.53 -22.19
N LYS A 208 -4.63 -8.35 -23.13
CA LYS A 208 -6.01 -8.85 -23.12
C LYS A 208 -6.29 -9.80 -21.95
N GLY A 209 -5.31 -10.65 -21.59
CA GLY A 209 -5.42 -11.60 -20.48
C GLY A 209 -5.37 -10.94 -19.11
N TYR A 210 -4.72 -9.79 -19.01
CA TYR A 210 -4.43 -9.11 -17.74
C TYR A 210 -5.68 -8.76 -16.92
N SER A 211 -6.80 -8.40 -17.58
CA SER A 211 -8.06 -8.13 -16.86
C SER A 211 -8.59 -9.34 -16.09
N GLU A 212 -8.31 -10.56 -16.58
CA GLU A 212 -8.73 -11.80 -15.94
C GLU A 212 -7.79 -12.15 -14.79
N GLU A 213 -6.47 -11.96 -14.96
CA GLU A 213 -5.47 -12.16 -13.91
C GLU A 213 -5.73 -11.26 -12.70
N ILE A 214 -5.99 -9.97 -12.93
CA ILE A 214 -6.40 -9.02 -11.88
C ILE A 214 -7.68 -9.49 -11.19
N TRP A 215 -8.65 -10.00 -11.94
CA TRP A 215 -9.91 -10.48 -11.36
C TRP A 215 -9.71 -11.71 -10.47
N GLN A 216 -8.88 -12.66 -10.89
CA GLN A 216 -8.55 -13.84 -10.10
C GLN A 216 -7.82 -13.45 -8.80
N GLU A 217 -6.83 -12.56 -8.87
CA GLU A 217 -6.14 -12.06 -7.67
C GLU A 217 -7.10 -11.29 -6.73
N MET A 218 -8.02 -10.48 -7.29
CA MET A 218 -9.08 -9.82 -6.52
C MET A 218 -9.97 -10.83 -5.77
N GLN A 219 -10.34 -11.94 -6.40
CA GLN A 219 -11.13 -12.98 -5.72
C GLN A 219 -10.38 -13.60 -4.56
N THR A 220 -9.08 -13.86 -4.73
CA THR A 220 -8.21 -14.37 -3.67
C THR A 220 -8.15 -13.40 -2.49
N TYR A 221 -7.91 -12.10 -2.73
CA TYR A 221 -7.93 -11.10 -1.66
C TYR A 221 -9.30 -10.94 -1.00
N GLN A 222 -10.39 -11.05 -1.76
CA GLN A 222 -11.74 -10.99 -1.22
C GLN A 222 -12.05 -12.19 -0.33
N SER A 223 -11.62 -13.39 -0.72
CA SER A 223 -11.73 -14.61 0.08
C SER A 223 -10.90 -14.51 1.36
N ASN A 224 -9.64 -14.11 1.26
CA ASN A 224 -8.76 -13.91 2.41
C ASN A 224 -9.33 -12.88 3.39
N ARG A 225 -9.87 -11.76 2.90
CA ARG A 225 -10.55 -10.76 3.75
C ARG A 225 -11.75 -11.33 4.49
N LEU A 226 -12.55 -12.21 3.87
CA LEU A 226 -13.68 -12.85 4.54
C LEU A 226 -13.20 -13.81 5.64
N ASN A 227 -12.17 -14.62 5.35
CA ASN A 227 -11.57 -15.53 6.33
C ASN A 227 -11.01 -14.77 7.54
N LEU A 228 -10.28 -13.67 7.31
CA LEU A 228 -9.74 -12.82 8.36
C LEU A 228 -10.85 -12.17 9.21
N LYS A 229 -11.97 -11.75 8.62
CA LYS A 229 -13.14 -11.24 9.37
C LYS A 229 -13.79 -12.31 10.24
N ASP A 230 -13.82 -13.55 9.77
CA ASP A 230 -14.30 -14.69 10.57
C ASP A 230 -13.36 -15.00 11.74
N GLU A 231 -12.04 -14.91 11.53
CA GLU A 231 -11.03 -15.05 12.59
C GLU A 231 -11.11 -13.91 13.61
N GLU A 232 -11.24 -12.66 13.17
CA GLU A 232 -11.49 -11.49 14.01
C GLU A 232 -12.72 -11.72 14.91
N SER A 233 -13.82 -12.22 14.35
CA SER A 233 -15.04 -12.54 15.08
C SER A 233 -14.83 -13.65 16.13
N LYS A 234 -14.04 -14.68 15.81
CA LYS A 234 -13.69 -15.75 16.77
C LYS A 234 -12.85 -15.21 17.93
N LEU A 235 -11.86 -14.37 17.65
CA LEU A 235 -11.03 -13.74 18.69
C LEU A 235 -11.85 -12.80 19.58
N PHE A 236 -12.74 -11.98 19.01
CA PHE A 236 -13.66 -11.15 19.81
C PHE A 236 -14.54 -11.99 20.76
N LYS A 237 -15.06 -13.13 20.29
CA LYS A 237 -15.82 -14.06 21.15
C LYS A 237 -14.95 -14.64 22.27
N LYS A 238 -13.70 -14.98 21.98
CA LYS A 238 -12.73 -15.46 22.98
C LYS A 238 -12.43 -14.39 24.03
N THR A 239 -12.12 -13.17 23.61
CA THR A 239 -11.89 -12.00 24.49
C THR A 239 -13.10 -11.74 25.38
N ALA A 240 -14.31 -11.69 24.81
CA ALA A 240 -15.54 -11.52 25.57
C ALA A 240 -15.76 -12.66 26.59
N GLY A 241 -15.40 -13.89 26.22
CA GLY A 241 -15.44 -15.05 27.13
C GLY A 241 -14.48 -14.91 28.32
N ILE A 242 -13.24 -14.47 28.07
CA ILE A 242 -12.24 -14.23 29.13
C ILE A 242 -12.69 -13.09 30.05
N ILE A 243 -13.18 -11.98 29.50
CA ILE A 243 -13.68 -10.84 30.28
C ILE A 243 -14.83 -11.29 31.21
N LYS A 244 -15.80 -12.05 30.69
CA LYS A 244 -16.89 -12.60 31.52
C LYS A 244 -16.39 -13.48 32.66
N LYS A 245 -15.35 -14.30 32.42
CA LYS A 245 -14.71 -15.11 33.47
C LYS A 245 -14.05 -14.22 34.53
N ILE A 246 -13.30 -13.19 34.11
CA ILE A 246 -12.69 -12.21 35.02
C ILE A 246 -13.75 -11.55 35.90
N GLU A 247 -14.83 -11.04 35.30
CA GLU A 247 -15.94 -10.40 36.05
C GLU A 247 -16.59 -11.36 37.06
N HIS A 248 -16.77 -12.63 36.68
CA HIS A 248 -17.31 -13.65 37.57
C HIS A 248 -16.36 -13.94 38.74
N THR A 249 -15.08 -14.15 38.47
CA THR A 249 -14.06 -14.41 39.49
C THR A 249 -13.87 -13.21 40.41
N GLU A 250 -13.95 -11.97 39.91
CA GLU A 250 -13.94 -10.76 40.72
C GLU A 250 -15.13 -10.69 41.68
N LYS A 251 -16.34 -11.09 41.25
CA LYS A 251 -17.51 -11.19 42.13
C LYS A 251 -17.28 -12.22 43.25
N LEU A 252 -16.73 -13.39 42.92
CA LEU A 252 -16.40 -14.43 43.89
C LEU A 252 -15.33 -13.95 44.89
N LYS A 253 -14.25 -13.32 44.41
CA LYS A 253 -13.22 -12.69 45.25
C LYS A 253 -13.84 -11.70 46.24
N LYS A 254 -14.71 -10.81 45.78
CA LYS A 254 -15.42 -9.84 46.65
C LYS A 254 -16.25 -10.55 47.73
N GLN A 255 -16.93 -11.65 47.39
CA GLN A 255 -17.67 -12.44 48.37
C GLN A 255 -16.76 -13.10 49.40
N ALA A 256 -15.64 -13.69 48.98
CA ALA A 256 -14.64 -14.29 49.87
C ALA A 256 -14.05 -13.25 50.85
N ILE A 257 -13.69 -12.05 50.35
CA ILE A 257 -13.20 -10.94 51.18
C ILE A 257 -14.25 -10.50 52.21
N LYS A 258 -15.53 -10.41 51.81
CA LYS A 258 -16.62 -10.06 52.74
C LYS A 258 -16.78 -11.09 53.87
N LYS A 259 -16.71 -12.39 53.53
CA LYS A 259 -16.74 -13.48 54.52
C LYS A 259 -15.52 -13.43 55.45
N TYR A 260 -14.33 -13.24 54.89
CA TYR A 260 -13.08 -13.06 55.65
C TYR A 260 -13.20 -11.92 56.69
N GLU A 261 -13.67 -10.74 56.28
CA GLU A 261 -13.82 -9.59 57.19
C GLU A 261 -14.89 -9.83 58.26
N THR A 262 -15.95 -10.57 57.93
CA THR A 262 -17.00 -10.94 58.89
C THR A 262 -16.44 -11.88 59.97
N ASN A 263 -15.76 -12.96 59.57
CA ASN A 263 -15.19 -13.93 60.50
C ASN A 263 -14.04 -13.31 61.31
N LYS A 264 -13.26 -12.41 60.72
CA LYS A 264 -12.22 -11.64 61.44
C LYS A 264 -12.81 -10.79 62.57
N ARG A 265 -13.99 -10.18 62.37
CA ARG A 265 -14.71 -9.44 63.42
C ARG A 265 -15.26 -10.38 64.48
N GLU A 266 -15.84 -11.51 64.08
CA GLU A 266 -16.34 -12.53 65.00
C GLU A 266 -15.21 -13.12 65.87
N ARG A 267 -14.06 -13.40 65.27
CA ARG A 267 -12.85 -13.84 65.97
C ARG A 267 -12.46 -12.87 67.08
N LYS A 268 -12.46 -11.56 66.78
CA LYS A 268 -12.19 -10.52 67.80
C LYS A 268 -13.24 -10.55 68.91
N LYS A 269 -14.52 -10.68 68.59
CA LYS A 269 -15.60 -10.78 69.60
C LYS A 269 -15.46 -12.01 70.48
N LEU A 270 -15.15 -13.18 69.90
CA LEU A 270 -14.92 -14.41 70.66
C LEU A 270 -13.69 -14.29 71.57
N GLN A 271 -12.62 -13.67 71.08
CA GLN A 271 -11.41 -13.41 71.85
C GLN A 271 -11.71 -12.50 73.07
N SER A 272 -12.43 -11.39 72.89
CA SER A 272 -12.86 -10.55 74.01
C SER A 272 -13.82 -11.27 74.97
N ARG A 273 -14.70 -12.15 74.48
CA ARG A 273 -15.57 -12.96 75.36
C ARG A 273 -14.78 -13.97 76.19
N ILE A 274 -13.76 -14.60 75.59
CA ILE A 274 -12.85 -15.51 76.30
C ILE A 274 -12.14 -14.76 77.43
N GLU A 275 -11.57 -13.58 77.15
CA GLU A 275 -10.90 -12.74 78.16
C GLU A 275 -11.83 -12.41 79.34
N VAL A 276 -13.10 -12.05 79.07
CA VAL A 276 -14.09 -11.77 80.13
C VAL A 276 -14.41 -13.00 80.98
N VAL A 277 -14.53 -14.18 80.36
CA VAL A 277 -14.84 -15.44 81.07
C VAL A 277 -13.63 -15.94 81.85
N GLU A 278 -12.42 -15.78 81.31
CA GLU A 278 -11.17 -16.07 82.03
C GLU A 278 -11.02 -15.17 83.26
N ASP A 279 -11.25 -13.86 83.12
CA ASP A 279 -11.25 -12.92 84.25
C ASP A 279 -12.33 -13.25 85.28
N LYS A 280 -13.52 -13.71 84.85
CA LYS A 280 -14.56 -14.22 85.77
C LYS A 280 -14.10 -15.47 86.53
N LEU A 281 -13.46 -16.43 85.86
CA LEU A 281 -12.92 -17.63 86.49
C LEU A 281 -11.85 -17.28 87.53
N VAL A 282 -10.91 -16.39 87.18
CA VAL A 282 -9.89 -15.90 88.11
C VAL A 282 -10.54 -15.24 89.33
N ARG A 283 -11.55 -14.38 89.13
CA ARG A 283 -12.30 -13.77 90.25
C ARG A 283 -13.02 -14.79 91.12
N LEU A 284 -13.63 -15.82 90.53
CA LEU A 284 -14.29 -16.91 91.28
C LEU A 284 -13.27 -17.65 92.16
N HIS A 285 -12.12 -18.02 91.60
CA HIS A 285 -11.05 -18.68 92.35
C HIS A 285 -10.56 -17.82 93.53
N ILE A 286 -10.24 -16.55 93.28
CA ILE A 286 -9.82 -15.60 94.33
C ILE A 286 -10.90 -15.46 95.43
N ASN A 287 -12.18 -15.37 95.05
CA ASN A 287 -13.26 -15.22 96.02
C ASN A 287 -13.49 -16.50 96.83
N ILE A 288 -13.36 -17.68 96.22
CA ILE A 288 -13.41 -18.97 96.91
C ILE A 288 -12.27 -19.07 97.91
N GLU A 289 -11.04 -18.75 97.51
CA GLU A 289 -9.88 -18.73 98.42
C GLU A 289 -10.09 -17.77 99.58
N ARG A 290 -10.51 -16.52 99.32
CA ARG A 290 -10.81 -15.55 100.38
C ARG A 290 -11.89 -16.03 101.34
N LYS A 291 -12.94 -16.70 100.84
CA LYS A 291 -14.03 -17.24 101.66
C LYS A 291 -13.59 -18.47 102.46
N ARG A 292 -12.72 -19.33 101.89
CA ARG A 292 -12.06 -20.42 102.61
C ARG A 292 -11.16 -19.89 103.73
N GLU A 293 -10.32 -18.89 103.45
CA GLU A 293 -9.50 -18.22 104.48
C GLU A 293 -10.35 -17.60 105.59
N ALA A 294 -11.44 -16.90 105.24
CA ALA A 294 -12.36 -16.34 106.22
C ALA A 294 -13.06 -17.42 107.05
N PHE A 295 -13.40 -18.57 106.44
CA PHE A 295 -13.93 -19.74 107.13
C PHE A 295 -12.92 -20.29 108.13
N TYR A 296 -11.67 -20.50 107.73
CA TYR A 296 -10.60 -20.98 108.62
C TYR A 296 -10.32 -20.00 109.77
N LYS A 297 -10.24 -18.70 109.51
CA LYS A 297 -10.07 -17.67 110.55
C LYS A 297 -11.24 -17.66 111.54
N THR A 298 -12.47 -17.78 111.06
CA THR A 298 -13.67 -17.82 111.92
C THR A 298 -13.70 -19.10 112.76
N GLN A 299 -13.24 -20.22 112.20
CA GLN A 299 -13.07 -21.50 112.90
C GLN A 299 -11.98 -21.43 113.97
N GLU A 300 -10.86 -20.77 113.68
CA GLU A 300 -9.74 -20.57 114.61
C GLU A 300 -10.13 -19.63 115.77
N HIS A 301 -10.82 -18.52 115.49
CA HIS A 301 -11.36 -17.64 116.54
C HIS A 301 -12.33 -18.36 117.48
N ARG A 302 -13.21 -19.22 116.94
CA ARG A 302 -14.09 -20.08 117.73
C ARG A 302 -13.30 -21.05 118.63
N ALA A 303 -12.14 -21.53 118.19
CA ALA A 303 -11.31 -22.45 118.97
C ALA A 303 -10.53 -21.75 120.10
N LEU A 304 -10.21 -20.46 119.93
CA LEU A 304 -9.45 -19.64 120.89
C LEU A 304 -10.33 -18.99 121.97
N GLU A 305 -11.57 -18.61 121.66
CA GLU A 305 -12.53 -18.10 122.65
C GLU A 305 -13.18 -19.27 123.40
N ASN A 306 -12.75 -19.55 124.64
CA ASN A 306 -13.39 -20.55 125.50
C ASN A 306 -13.26 -20.12 126.99
N PRO A 307 -14.34 -20.10 127.80
CA PRO A 307 -15.68 -20.64 127.54
C PRO A 307 -16.59 -19.72 126.72
N LEU A 308 -17.22 -20.28 125.67
CA LEU A 308 -18.21 -19.59 124.85
C LEU A 308 -19.58 -19.53 125.52
N THR A 309 -20.28 -18.40 125.36
CA THR A 309 -21.70 -18.29 125.73
C THR A 309 -22.60 -18.92 124.65
N PRO A 310 -23.77 -19.50 125.00
CA PRO A 310 -24.67 -20.14 124.03
C PRO A 310 -25.06 -19.25 122.84
N ARG A 311 -25.16 -17.93 123.07
CA ARG A 311 -25.49 -16.95 122.02
C ARG A 311 -24.35 -16.74 121.03
N MET A 312 -23.10 -16.74 121.50
CA MET A 312 -21.91 -16.66 120.64
C MET A 312 -21.72 -17.92 119.79
N GLN A 313 -22.04 -19.10 120.35
CA GLN A 313 -21.96 -20.37 119.64
C GLN A 313 -22.89 -20.40 118.42
N ILE A 314 -24.15 -20.00 118.58
CA ILE A 314 -25.11 -19.87 117.47
C ILE A 314 -24.59 -18.89 116.40
N THR A 315 -24.03 -17.76 116.82
CA THR A 315 -23.51 -16.74 115.88
C THR A 315 -22.33 -17.27 115.06
N TYR A 316 -21.41 -18.02 115.68
CA TYR A 316 -20.29 -18.65 114.99
C TYR A 316 -20.74 -19.76 114.04
N ASP A 317 -21.69 -20.59 114.46
CA ASP A 317 -22.25 -21.67 113.63
C ASP A 317 -22.98 -21.10 112.41
N GLU A 318 -23.84 -20.08 112.57
CA GLU A 318 -24.51 -19.40 111.46
C GLU A 318 -23.52 -18.79 110.46
N ARG A 319 -22.42 -18.21 110.95
CA ARG A 319 -21.39 -17.59 110.13
C ARG A 319 -20.54 -18.62 109.38
N LEU A 320 -20.18 -19.74 110.03
CA LEU A 320 -19.48 -20.85 109.39
C LEU A 320 -20.37 -21.52 108.32
N ASP A 321 -21.64 -21.78 108.62
CA ASP A 321 -22.60 -22.33 107.66
C ASP A 321 -22.86 -21.39 106.48
N SER A 322 -22.89 -20.08 106.72
CA SER A 322 -23.00 -19.08 105.64
C SER A 322 -21.76 -19.10 104.76
N LEU A 323 -20.56 -19.09 105.33
CA LEU A 323 -19.30 -19.11 104.57
C LEU A 323 -19.13 -20.42 103.80
N GLN A 324 -19.54 -21.55 104.38
CA GLN A 324 -19.50 -22.86 103.74
C GLN A 324 -20.50 -22.96 102.58
N ARG A 325 -21.73 -22.46 102.75
CA ARG A 325 -22.70 -22.34 101.65
C ARG A 325 -22.20 -21.43 100.52
N ASP A 326 -21.58 -20.30 100.85
CA ASP A 326 -20.99 -19.39 99.87
C ASP A 326 -19.87 -20.09 99.07
N VAL A 327 -18.97 -20.82 99.76
CA VAL A 327 -17.91 -21.58 99.11
C VAL A 327 -18.52 -22.62 98.17
N TYR A 328 -19.44 -23.48 98.64
CA TYR A 328 -20.07 -24.48 97.77
C TYR A 328 -20.84 -23.87 96.59
N SER A 329 -21.50 -22.73 96.80
CA SER A 329 -22.21 -22.02 95.74
C SER A 329 -21.27 -21.49 94.66
N MET A 330 -20.14 -20.89 95.06
CA MET A 330 -19.13 -20.39 94.13
C MET A 330 -18.36 -21.51 93.45
N ASP A 331 -18.02 -22.58 94.17
CA ASP A 331 -17.36 -23.78 93.65
C ASP A 331 -18.23 -24.45 92.58
N GLY A 332 -19.54 -24.54 92.84
CA GLY A 332 -20.53 -25.02 91.86
C GLY A 332 -20.66 -24.15 90.60
N GLN A 333 -20.13 -22.91 90.60
CA GLN A 333 -20.07 -22.05 89.42
C GLN A 333 -18.77 -22.19 88.60
N ILE A 334 -17.73 -22.85 89.13
CA ILE A 334 -16.47 -23.09 88.41
C ILE A 334 -16.74 -23.97 87.19
N ASP A 335 -17.24 -25.19 87.40
CA ASP A 335 -17.48 -26.19 86.34
C ASP A 335 -18.30 -25.65 85.15
N PRO A 336 -19.46 -24.98 85.36
CA PRO A 336 -20.20 -24.36 84.26
C PRO A 336 -19.41 -23.28 83.52
N THR A 337 -18.62 -22.48 84.25
CA THR A 337 -17.83 -21.38 83.66
C THR A 337 -16.64 -21.93 82.87
N GLU A 338 -15.99 -23.00 83.34
CA GLU A 338 -14.95 -23.71 82.59
C GLU A 338 -15.48 -24.37 81.32
N LYS A 339 -16.64 -25.04 81.40
CA LYS A 339 -17.31 -25.60 80.20
C LYS A 339 -17.66 -24.50 79.19
N HIS A 340 -18.12 -23.35 79.67
CA HIS A 340 -18.40 -22.20 78.81
C HIS A 340 -17.11 -21.66 78.15
N LEU A 341 -16.01 -21.57 78.90
CA LEU A 341 -14.70 -21.17 78.39
C LEU A 341 -14.18 -22.14 77.33
N GLN A 342 -14.26 -23.45 77.57
CA GLN A 342 -13.86 -24.48 76.62
C GLN A 342 -14.65 -24.39 75.32
N LYS A 343 -15.98 -24.19 75.41
CA LYS A 343 -16.83 -23.98 74.24
C LYS A 343 -16.40 -22.75 73.44
N LEU A 344 -16.17 -21.61 74.10
CA LEU A 344 -15.70 -20.40 73.43
C LEU A 344 -14.32 -20.59 72.77
N LYS A 345 -13.40 -21.33 73.41
CA LYS A 345 -12.09 -21.67 72.83
C LYS A 345 -12.23 -22.54 71.58
N LEU A 346 -13.16 -23.50 71.58
CA LEU A 346 -13.47 -24.30 70.40
C LEU A 346 -14.06 -23.46 69.26
N ASP A 347 -15.04 -22.61 69.57
CA ASP A 347 -15.66 -21.70 68.61
C ASP A 347 -14.62 -20.74 68.01
N LEU A 348 -13.68 -20.23 68.82
CA LEU A 348 -12.58 -19.38 68.37
C LEU A 348 -11.67 -20.13 67.39
N LYS A 349 -11.32 -21.39 67.69
CA LYS A 349 -10.51 -22.23 66.80
C LYS A 349 -11.20 -22.41 65.44
N ASN A 350 -12.46 -22.82 65.45
CA ASN A 350 -13.25 -23.01 64.22
C ASN A 350 -13.37 -21.70 63.41
N THR A 351 -13.59 -20.57 64.09
CA THR A 351 -13.65 -19.24 63.46
C THR A 351 -12.28 -18.85 62.86
N ARG A 352 -11.17 -19.21 63.52
CA ARG A 352 -9.82 -18.94 63.01
C ARG A 352 -9.52 -19.73 61.74
N ASP A 353 -9.88 -21.01 61.72
CA ASP A 353 -9.66 -21.90 60.57
C ASP A 353 -10.48 -21.43 59.36
N THR A 354 -11.77 -21.16 59.55
CA THR A 354 -12.63 -20.60 58.48
C THR A 354 -12.18 -19.20 58.02
N THR A 355 -11.64 -18.36 58.92
CA THR A 355 -11.04 -17.08 58.52
C THR A 355 -9.83 -17.28 57.60
N TYR A 356 -9.00 -18.28 57.90
CA TYR A 356 -7.84 -18.60 57.07
C TYR A 356 -8.28 -19.14 55.70
N GLU A 357 -9.27 -20.04 55.66
CA GLU A 357 -9.85 -20.55 54.41
C GLU A 357 -10.36 -19.42 53.50
N HIS A 358 -11.12 -18.46 54.03
CA HIS A 358 -11.61 -17.33 53.23
C HIS A 358 -10.48 -16.41 52.75
N LYS A 359 -9.39 -16.28 53.52
CA LYS A 359 -8.20 -15.52 53.09
C LYS A 359 -7.50 -16.24 51.93
N VAL A 360 -7.33 -17.55 52.03
CA VAL A 360 -6.71 -18.37 50.97
C VAL A 360 -7.58 -18.35 49.71
N ASP A 361 -8.89 -18.55 49.82
CA ASP A 361 -9.82 -18.48 48.68
C ASP A 361 -9.72 -17.12 47.97
N ALA A 362 -9.74 -16.01 48.72
CA ALA A 362 -9.56 -14.67 48.14
C ALA A 362 -8.22 -14.51 47.38
N ALA A 363 -7.13 -15.08 47.89
CA ALA A 363 -5.82 -15.04 47.24
C ALA A 363 -5.77 -15.94 45.99
N THR A 364 -6.38 -17.12 46.05
CA THR A 364 -6.51 -18.03 44.89
C THR A 364 -7.29 -17.35 43.76
N ARG A 365 -8.41 -16.69 44.08
CA ARG A 365 -9.18 -15.93 43.08
C ARG A 365 -8.40 -14.76 42.49
N ASP A 366 -7.52 -14.14 43.26
CA ASP A 366 -6.67 -13.06 42.75
C ASP A 366 -5.65 -13.57 41.73
N ASN A 367 -5.05 -14.73 41.99
CA ASN A 367 -4.15 -15.39 41.04
C ASN A 367 -4.90 -15.84 39.77
N GLU A 368 -6.10 -16.41 39.91
CA GLU A 368 -6.95 -16.76 38.76
C GLU A 368 -7.25 -15.54 37.88
N ILE A 369 -7.57 -14.38 38.47
CA ILE A 369 -7.80 -13.13 37.73
C ILE A 369 -6.52 -12.68 37.02
N HIS A 370 -5.38 -12.75 37.71
CA HIS A 370 -4.08 -12.37 37.14
C HIS A 370 -3.73 -13.21 35.93
N ASP A 371 -3.92 -14.53 36.02
CA ASP A 371 -3.61 -15.44 34.90
C ASP A 371 -4.57 -15.25 33.73
N LEU A 372 -5.87 -15.06 33.98
CA LEU A 372 -6.84 -14.71 32.93
C LEU A 372 -6.49 -13.38 32.24
N ARG A 373 -5.99 -12.39 32.98
CA ARG A 373 -5.56 -11.11 32.41
C ARG A 373 -4.32 -11.25 31.53
N LYS A 374 -3.43 -12.21 31.79
CA LYS A 374 -2.27 -12.49 30.91
C LYS A 374 -2.66 -13.11 29.57
N GLU A 375 -3.84 -13.72 29.47
CA GLU A 375 -4.32 -14.27 28.20
C GLU A 375 -4.80 -13.19 27.21
N LEU A 376 -5.13 -11.98 27.69
CA LEU A 376 -5.67 -10.90 26.85
C LEU A 376 -4.64 -10.25 25.91
N PRO A 377 -3.43 -9.83 26.36
CA PRO A 377 -2.48 -9.14 25.50
C PRO A 377 -2.07 -9.89 24.22
N PRO A 378 -1.82 -11.23 24.25
CA PRO A 378 -1.54 -11.98 23.03
C PRO A 378 -2.68 -11.93 22.02
N ILE A 379 -3.93 -12.00 22.49
CA ILE A 379 -5.12 -11.92 21.63
C ILE A 379 -5.28 -10.52 21.05
N ASP A 380 -4.98 -9.47 21.81
CA ASP A 380 -5.04 -8.10 21.33
C ASP A 380 -3.99 -7.82 20.25
N ILE A 381 -2.78 -8.38 20.38
CA ILE A 381 -1.74 -8.33 19.34
C ILE A 381 -2.21 -9.03 18.07
N GLU A 382 -2.78 -10.23 18.20
CA GLU A 382 -3.32 -11.01 17.07
C GLU A 382 -4.48 -10.27 16.37
N LEU A 383 -5.40 -9.68 17.14
CA LEU A 383 -6.49 -8.85 16.62
C LEU A 383 -5.96 -7.64 15.86
N GLN A 384 -4.91 -6.99 16.35
CA GLN A 384 -4.31 -5.84 15.68
C GLN A 384 -3.66 -6.27 14.35
N ALA A 385 -2.93 -7.38 14.34
CA ALA A 385 -2.33 -7.93 13.12
C ALA A 385 -3.40 -8.26 12.06
N ILE A 386 -4.48 -8.94 12.45
CA ILE A 386 -5.60 -9.26 11.56
C ILE A 386 -6.25 -8.00 10.99
N LYS A 387 -6.44 -6.95 11.80
CA LYS A 387 -7.01 -5.67 11.34
C LYS A 387 -6.11 -4.97 10.34
N ASP A 388 -4.81 -4.95 10.59
CA ASP A 388 -3.83 -4.35 9.68
C ASP A 388 -3.79 -5.12 8.34
N GLU A 389 -3.90 -6.45 8.38
CA GLU A 389 -3.99 -7.29 7.19
C GLU A 389 -5.31 -7.08 6.41
N ILE A 390 -6.46 -6.99 7.10
CA ILE A 390 -7.75 -6.64 6.47
C ILE A 390 -7.64 -5.29 5.77
N LYS A 391 -7.07 -4.28 6.43
CA LYS A 391 -6.90 -2.94 5.86
C LYS A 391 -5.98 -2.95 4.64
N SER A 392 -4.90 -3.72 4.70
CA SER A 392 -3.99 -3.94 3.57
C SER A 392 -4.73 -4.57 2.38
N ASN A 393 -5.48 -5.66 2.62
CA ASN A 393 -6.27 -6.33 1.60
C ASN A 393 -7.35 -5.42 1.00
N GLU A 394 -8.00 -4.57 1.81
CA GLU A 394 -8.97 -3.59 1.32
C GLU A 394 -8.33 -2.51 0.42
N ALA A 395 -7.12 -2.04 0.78
CA ALA A 395 -6.37 -1.11 -0.05
C ALA A 395 -5.97 -1.75 -1.40
N LYS A 396 -5.47 -2.99 -1.38
CA LYS A 396 -5.13 -3.74 -2.60
C LYS A 396 -6.36 -3.97 -3.49
N LEU A 397 -7.48 -4.39 -2.91
CA LEU A 397 -8.75 -4.55 -3.64
C LEU A 397 -9.23 -3.26 -4.28
N ALA A 398 -9.12 -2.12 -3.58
CA ALA A 398 -9.52 -0.82 -4.12
C ALA A 398 -8.66 -0.42 -5.33
N VAL A 399 -7.34 -0.64 -5.26
CA VAL A 399 -6.43 -0.40 -6.39
C VAL A 399 -6.75 -1.33 -7.56
N MET A 400 -6.92 -2.63 -7.33
CA MET A 400 -7.26 -3.57 -8.41
C MET A 400 -8.60 -3.24 -9.07
N GLN A 401 -9.61 -2.81 -8.30
CA GLN A 401 -10.87 -2.32 -8.85
C GLN A 401 -10.68 -1.08 -9.72
N LYS A 402 -9.81 -0.16 -9.30
CA LYS A 402 -9.44 1.02 -10.08
C LYS A 402 -8.74 0.61 -11.38
N ILE A 403 -7.74 -0.27 -11.34
CA ILE A 403 -7.04 -0.79 -12.52
C ILE A 403 -8.02 -1.47 -13.47
N ARG A 404 -8.89 -2.36 -12.96
CA ARG A 404 -9.92 -3.01 -13.78
C ARG A 404 -10.88 -2.01 -14.43
N SER A 405 -11.25 -0.95 -13.71
CA SER A 405 -12.08 0.12 -14.29
C SER A 405 -11.33 0.88 -15.39
N HIS A 406 -10.02 1.11 -15.23
CA HIS A 406 -9.17 1.74 -16.24
C HIS A 406 -9.11 0.87 -17.51
N ILE A 407 -8.99 -0.45 -17.37
CA ILE A 407 -8.98 -1.41 -18.48
C ILE A 407 -10.34 -1.45 -19.19
N ALA A 408 -11.45 -1.43 -18.44
CA ALA A 408 -12.80 -1.60 -18.99
C ALA A 408 -13.40 -0.34 -19.63
N ILE A 409 -12.99 0.86 -19.20
CA ILE A 409 -13.61 2.12 -19.62
C ILE A 409 -12.92 2.67 -20.89
N ALA A 410 -13.68 2.82 -21.98
CA ALA A 410 -13.21 3.47 -23.20
C ALA A 410 -12.76 4.93 -23.00
N ASP A 411 -13.31 5.63 -21.99
CA ASP A 411 -12.90 6.99 -21.62
C ASP A 411 -11.52 7.07 -20.96
N THR A 412 -10.95 5.97 -20.46
CA THR A 412 -9.57 5.97 -19.95
C THR A 412 -8.57 6.11 -21.11
N LEU A 413 -8.88 5.54 -22.28
CA LEU A 413 -8.10 5.76 -23.51
C LEU A 413 -8.19 7.20 -23.98
N ARG A 414 -9.33 7.87 -23.77
CA ARG A 414 -9.46 9.31 -24.05
C ARG A 414 -8.67 10.15 -23.06
N LYS A 415 -8.62 9.75 -21.78
CA LYS A 415 -7.77 10.41 -20.78
C LYS A 415 -6.30 10.23 -21.12
N LEU A 416 -5.82 9.02 -21.39
CA LEU A 416 -4.44 8.75 -21.84
C LEU A 416 -4.08 9.47 -23.15
N HIS A 417 -5.01 9.52 -24.11
CA HIS A 417 -4.82 10.28 -25.36
C HIS A 417 -4.68 11.79 -25.11
N ASN A 418 -5.36 12.32 -24.08
CA ASN A 418 -5.35 13.74 -23.72
C ASN A 418 -4.28 14.09 -22.67
N ASP A 419 -3.86 13.13 -21.85
CA ASP A 419 -2.88 13.33 -20.77
C ASP A 419 -1.47 13.44 -21.37
N GLU A 420 -1.18 12.80 -22.51
CA GLU A 420 0.07 13.05 -23.28
C GLU A 420 0.06 14.34 -24.11
N GLU A 421 -1.10 14.85 -24.55
CA GLU A 421 -1.15 16.23 -25.09
C GLU A 421 -0.78 17.28 -24.02
N ILE A 422 -0.80 16.88 -22.74
CA ILE A 422 -0.39 17.66 -21.58
C ILE A 422 1.03 17.29 -21.13
N GLU A 423 1.49 16.04 -21.27
CA GLU A 423 2.85 15.62 -20.89
C GLU A 423 3.94 15.92 -21.94
N ASP A 424 3.66 15.88 -23.24
CA ASP A 424 4.58 16.42 -24.29
C ASP A 424 4.71 17.96 -24.22
N LYS A 425 3.92 18.60 -23.35
CA LYS A 425 4.00 20.01 -22.96
C LYS A 425 4.34 20.23 -21.49
N LYS A 426 4.90 19.24 -20.78
CA LYS A 426 5.70 19.52 -19.57
C LYS A 426 7.05 20.10 -20.00
N GLN A 427 6.98 21.25 -20.67
CA GLN A 427 8.09 22.19 -20.75
C GLN A 427 8.37 22.70 -19.33
N PRO A 428 9.63 23.06 -19.01
CA PRO A 428 10.00 23.75 -17.76
C PRO A 428 9.14 25.00 -17.45
N GLU A 429 8.37 25.51 -18.41
CA GLU A 429 7.44 26.63 -18.25
C GLU A 429 6.24 26.35 -17.34
N THR A 430 5.72 25.12 -17.24
CA THR A 430 4.56 24.83 -16.37
C THR A 430 4.93 24.79 -14.88
N ASP A 431 6.13 24.31 -14.56
CA ASP A 431 6.65 24.31 -13.18
C ASP A 431 6.99 25.74 -12.74
N ASN A 432 7.58 26.54 -13.63
CA ASN A 432 7.82 27.97 -13.39
C ASN A 432 6.51 28.75 -13.18
N LEU A 433 5.45 28.43 -13.93
CA LEU A 433 4.14 29.07 -13.75
C LEU A 433 3.50 28.69 -12.42
N ASN A 434 3.53 27.41 -12.02
CA ASN A 434 2.96 26.97 -10.75
C ASN A 434 3.70 27.58 -9.55
N GLU A 435 5.03 27.64 -9.61
CA GLU A 435 5.84 28.30 -8.57
C GLU A 435 5.61 29.82 -8.53
N ALA A 436 5.45 30.46 -9.70
CA ALA A 436 5.06 31.87 -9.77
C ALA A 436 3.65 32.11 -9.20
N LEU A 437 2.68 31.24 -9.47
CA LEU A 437 1.33 31.34 -8.89
C LEU A 437 1.35 31.16 -7.38
N GLN A 438 2.23 30.30 -6.86
CA GLN A 438 2.44 30.14 -5.43
C GLN A 438 3.03 31.43 -4.83
N THR A 439 4.10 31.97 -5.41
CA THR A 439 4.73 33.23 -5.00
C THR A 439 3.72 34.40 -5.02
N VAL A 440 2.92 34.50 -6.07
CA VAL A 440 1.86 35.52 -6.20
C VAL A 440 0.77 35.33 -5.15
N SER A 441 0.36 34.08 -4.87
CA SER A 441 -0.69 33.82 -3.89
C SER A 441 -0.27 34.22 -2.46
N GLU A 442 1.01 34.07 -2.14
CA GLU A 442 1.63 34.53 -0.88
C GLU A 442 1.61 36.05 -0.75
N MET A 443 1.99 36.76 -1.81
CA MET A 443 2.21 38.21 -1.78
C MET A 443 0.93 39.04 -1.98
N VAL A 444 -0.06 38.51 -2.68
CA VAL A 444 -1.27 39.24 -3.06
C VAL A 444 -2.30 39.31 -1.93
N GLY A 445 -2.39 38.28 -1.08
CA GLY A 445 -3.39 38.18 -0.03
C GLY A 445 -4.81 38.44 -0.56
N ILE A 446 -5.61 39.26 0.12
CA ILE A 446 -7.03 39.52 -0.23
C ILE A 446 -7.22 40.17 -1.63
N GLU A 447 -6.16 40.73 -2.22
CA GLU A 447 -6.25 41.42 -3.51
C GLU A 447 -6.42 40.46 -4.70
N TRP A 448 -6.37 39.14 -4.49
CA TRP A 448 -6.59 38.14 -5.54
C TRP A 448 -7.96 38.32 -6.21
N LYS A 449 -8.95 38.84 -5.48
CA LYS A 449 -10.29 39.16 -5.98
C LYS A 449 -10.29 40.26 -7.06
N LYS A 450 -9.28 41.14 -7.06
CA LYS A 450 -9.09 42.18 -8.09
C LYS A 450 -8.33 41.63 -9.30
N ILE A 451 -7.45 40.66 -9.08
CA ILE A 451 -6.62 40.03 -10.11
C ILE A 451 -7.43 39.02 -10.92
N TYR A 452 -8.19 38.16 -10.24
CA TYR A 452 -8.92 37.06 -10.88
C TYR A 452 -9.84 37.49 -12.03
N PRO A 453 -10.65 38.57 -11.93
CA PRO A 453 -11.49 39.01 -13.04
C PRO A 453 -10.70 39.51 -14.25
N LYS A 454 -9.47 39.98 -14.03
CA LYS A 454 -8.59 40.59 -15.04
C LYS A 454 -7.72 39.56 -15.76
N LEU A 455 -7.65 38.32 -15.26
CA LEU A 455 -6.97 37.22 -15.92
C LEU A 455 -7.65 36.88 -17.28
N PRO A 456 -6.86 36.47 -18.30
CA PRO A 456 -7.40 36.02 -19.57
C PRO A 456 -8.01 34.61 -19.43
N PHE A 457 -9.26 34.40 -19.85
CA PHE A 457 -9.91 33.08 -19.83
C PHE A 457 -10.14 32.58 -21.26
N ILE A 458 -9.91 31.29 -21.50
CA ILE A 458 -10.10 30.65 -22.82
C ILE A 458 -10.86 29.32 -22.61
N PRO A 459 -12.19 29.30 -22.84
CA PRO A 459 -13.00 30.31 -23.52
C PRO A 459 -13.29 31.56 -22.67
N PRO A 460 -13.60 32.72 -23.31
CA PRO A 460 -13.94 33.95 -22.59
C PRO A 460 -15.09 33.73 -21.59
N ARG A 461 -14.89 34.19 -20.34
CA ARG A 461 -15.91 34.15 -19.28
C ARG A 461 -16.51 35.54 -19.07
N ASP A 462 -17.84 35.59 -19.03
CA ASP A 462 -18.59 36.80 -18.71
C ASP A 462 -18.28 37.31 -17.29
N SER A 463 -18.38 38.62 -17.09
CA SER A 463 -18.11 39.26 -15.78
C SER A 463 -18.92 38.63 -14.64
N TRP A 464 -20.18 38.29 -14.88
CA TRP A 464 -21.04 37.66 -13.87
C TRP A 464 -20.53 36.27 -13.43
N LYS A 465 -20.03 35.46 -14.38
CA LYS A 465 -19.47 34.13 -14.07
C LYS A 465 -18.22 34.26 -13.22
N LYS A 466 -17.36 35.23 -13.53
CA LYS A 466 -16.14 35.53 -12.76
C LYS A 466 -16.48 36.00 -11.33
N THR A 467 -17.48 36.85 -11.17
CA THR A 467 -17.96 37.26 -9.83
C THR A 467 -18.51 36.08 -9.03
N ARG A 468 -19.33 35.23 -9.67
CA ARG A 468 -19.85 34.01 -9.03
C ARG A 468 -18.75 33.05 -8.61
N ASP A 469 -17.67 32.95 -9.39
CA ASP A 469 -16.51 32.13 -9.02
C ASP A 469 -15.84 32.63 -7.74
N ILE A 470 -15.72 33.95 -7.58
CA ILE A 470 -15.18 34.59 -6.36
C ILE A 470 -16.11 34.34 -5.17
N GLU A 471 -17.42 34.50 -5.33
CA GLU A 471 -18.40 34.23 -4.28
C GLU A 471 -18.37 32.77 -3.81
N ILE A 472 -18.25 31.81 -4.73
CA ILE A 472 -18.14 30.39 -4.39
C ILE A 472 -16.86 30.11 -3.60
N LEU A 473 -15.74 30.71 -4.01
CA LEU A 473 -14.47 30.56 -3.30
C LEU A 473 -14.55 31.18 -1.89
N ASP A 474 -15.19 32.34 -1.73
CA ASP A 474 -15.42 32.96 -0.43
C ASP A 474 -16.29 32.09 0.49
N ILE A 475 -17.41 31.56 -0.02
CA ILE A 475 -18.30 30.66 0.74
C ILE A 475 -17.55 29.39 1.16
N THR A 476 -16.72 28.84 0.27
CA THR A 476 -15.94 27.63 0.55
C THR A 476 -14.88 27.91 1.59
N ALA A 477 -14.22 29.07 1.51
CA ALA A 477 -13.20 29.48 2.47
C ALA A 477 -13.78 29.68 3.87
N MET A 478 -14.96 30.30 3.99
CA MET A 478 -15.66 30.48 5.26
C MET A 478 -16.07 29.16 5.93
N ARG A 479 -16.19 28.07 5.18
CA ARG A 479 -16.55 26.74 5.71
C ARG A 479 -15.35 25.91 6.14
N CYS A 480 -14.15 26.28 5.70
CA CYS A 480 -12.94 25.45 5.82
C CYS A 480 -11.75 26.19 6.46
N ASP A 481 -11.99 27.34 7.09
CA ASP A 481 -10.97 28.19 7.72
C ASP A 481 -9.75 28.49 6.82
N GLN A 482 -9.98 28.71 5.52
CA GLN A 482 -8.90 28.90 4.55
C GLN A 482 -8.29 30.30 4.61
N THR A 483 -6.96 30.36 4.56
CA THR A 483 -6.23 31.63 4.53
C THR A 483 -6.44 32.37 3.21
N HIS A 484 -6.18 33.69 3.17
CA HIS A 484 -6.29 34.45 1.92
C HIS A 484 -5.29 33.99 0.85
N GLN A 485 -4.14 33.44 1.26
CA GLN A 485 -3.17 32.82 0.36
C GLN A 485 -3.74 31.57 -0.30
N GLU A 486 -4.31 30.65 0.49
CA GLU A 486 -4.93 29.42 -0.02
C GLU A 486 -6.10 29.74 -0.97
N GLN A 487 -6.87 30.78 -0.65
CA GLN A 487 -7.95 31.26 -1.53
C GLN A 487 -7.41 31.81 -2.85
N ALA A 488 -6.32 32.59 -2.80
CA ALA A 488 -5.66 33.13 -3.98
C ALA A 488 -5.11 32.00 -4.87
N LEU A 489 -4.45 31.01 -4.27
CA LEU A 489 -3.92 29.84 -4.97
C LEU A 489 -5.04 29.05 -5.66
N LYS A 490 -6.12 28.73 -4.95
CA LYS A 490 -7.30 28.06 -5.52
C LYS A 490 -7.96 28.85 -6.63
N ALA A 491 -7.98 30.18 -6.53
CA ALA A 491 -8.45 31.05 -7.60
C ALA A 491 -7.56 30.90 -8.84
N PHE A 492 -6.24 30.92 -8.68
CA PHE A 492 -5.31 30.75 -9.80
C PHE A 492 -5.34 29.32 -10.40
N GLU A 493 -5.44 28.28 -9.58
CA GLU A 493 -5.66 26.90 -10.04
C GLU A 493 -6.95 26.81 -10.87
N LYS A 494 -8.04 27.40 -10.37
CA LYS A 494 -9.30 27.48 -11.10
C LYS A 494 -9.15 28.24 -12.41
N TRP A 495 -8.36 29.31 -12.46
CA TRP A 495 -8.04 29.99 -13.72
C TRP A 495 -7.31 29.06 -14.69
N LEU A 496 -6.30 28.30 -14.25
CA LEU A 496 -5.59 27.33 -15.09
C LEU A 496 -6.53 26.25 -15.66
N THR A 497 -7.54 25.81 -14.90
CA THR A 497 -8.54 24.86 -15.45
C THR A 497 -9.29 25.40 -16.67
N PHE A 498 -9.45 26.73 -16.77
CA PHE A 498 -10.10 27.43 -17.88
C PHE A 498 -9.13 28.12 -18.82
N ASN A 499 -7.83 28.02 -18.62
CA ASN A 499 -6.81 28.59 -19.49
C ASN A 499 -5.63 27.63 -19.53
N ARG A 500 -5.83 26.51 -20.24
CA ARG A 500 -4.84 25.43 -20.36
C ARG A 500 -3.53 25.85 -21.04
N HIS A 501 -3.53 27.01 -21.71
CA HIS A 501 -2.34 27.66 -22.28
C HIS A 501 -1.99 28.95 -21.53
N GLY A 502 -2.38 29.04 -20.26
CA GLY A 502 -1.92 30.09 -19.36
C GLY A 502 -0.40 30.04 -19.28
N ASN A 503 0.25 31.19 -19.39
CA ASN A 503 1.70 31.31 -19.29
C ASN A 503 2.09 32.44 -18.34
N LEU A 504 3.37 32.46 -17.95
CA LEU A 504 3.89 33.43 -16.99
C LEU A 504 3.73 34.88 -17.47
N GLN A 505 3.89 35.12 -18.77
CA GLN A 505 3.69 36.45 -19.37
C GLN A 505 2.25 36.99 -19.19
N GLN A 506 1.24 36.13 -19.31
CA GLN A 506 -0.16 36.52 -19.10
C GLN A 506 -0.42 36.91 -17.64
N LEU A 507 0.19 36.20 -16.69
CA LEU A 507 0.12 36.52 -15.27
C LEU A 507 0.79 37.89 -15.00
N ILE A 508 2.03 38.09 -15.46
CA ILE A 508 2.80 39.34 -15.32
C ILE A 508 2.03 40.53 -15.90
N ARG A 509 1.50 40.41 -17.13
CA ARG A 509 0.66 41.45 -17.75
C ARG A 509 -0.58 41.76 -16.92
N THR A 510 -1.19 40.75 -16.30
CA THR A 510 -2.36 40.95 -15.44
C THR A 510 -1.98 41.67 -14.15
N LEU A 511 -0.86 41.30 -13.52
CA LEU A 511 -0.33 41.98 -12.32
C LEU A 511 -0.05 43.47 -12.58
N ARG A 512 0.59 43.79 -13.71
CA ARG A 512 0.81 45.17 -14.17
C ARG A 512 -0.53 45.93 -14.37
N LYS A 513 -1.53 45.30 -15.01
CA LYS A 513 -2.87 45.90 -15.19
C LYS A 513 -3.59 46.20 -13.89
N VAL A 514 -3.29 45.47 -12.82
CA VAL A 514 -3.88 45.67 -11.48
C VAL A 514 -2.97 46.55 -10.59
N ARG A 515 -1.93 47.16 -11.16
CA ARG A 515 -0.94 48.03 -10.49
C ARG A 515 -0.07 47.33 -9.44
N LYS A 516 0.16 46.02 -9.58
CA LYS A 516 1.14 45.26 -8.80
C LYS A 516 2.45 45.16 -9.58
N VAL A 517 3.06 46.32 -9.86
CA VAL A 517 4.24 46.42 -10.74
C VAL A 517 5.47 45.79 -10.08
N GLU A 518 5.69 46.01 -8.78
CA GLU A 518 6.81 45.43 -8.03
C GLU A 518 6.81 43.90 -8.07
N LEU A 519 5.65 43.27 -7.80
CA LEU A 519 5.49 41.81 -7.87
C LEU A 519 5.63 41.28 -9.30
N ALA A 520 5.22 42.06 -10.31
CA ALA A 520 5.41 41.68 -11.71
C ALA A 520 6.91 41.70 -12.09
N SER A 521 7.65 42.73 -11.65
CA SER A 521 9.10 42.85 -11.87
C SER A 521 9.90 41.77 -11.13
N GLU A 522 9.50 41.41 -9.92
CA GLU A 522 10.12 40.32 -9.16
C GLU A 522 9.99 38.97 -9.87
N LEU A 523 8.83 38.69 -10.48
CA LEU A 523 8.65 37.47 -11.28
C LEU A 523 9.44 37.50 -12.60
N GLU A 524 9.55 38.67 -13.25
CA GLU A 524 10.36 38.82 -14.47
C GLU A 524 11.84 38.55 -14.19
N GLU A 525 12.36 39.09 -13.07
CA GLU A 525 13.73 38.88 -12.62
C GLU A 525 13.99 37.42 -12.21
N LYS A 526 13.08 36.83 -11.42
CA LYS A 526 13.22 35.46 -10.92
C LYS A 526 13.20 34.40 -12.03
N TYR A 527 12.41 34.63 -13.08
CA TYR A 527 12.20 33.63 -14.14
C TYR A 527 12.81 34.03 -15.50
N MET A 528 13.66 35.07 -15.55
CA MET A 528 14.41 35.50 -16.74
C MET A 528 13.50 35.71 -17.97
N VAL A 529 12.32 36.29 -17.77
CA VAL A 529 11.35 36.52 -18.85
C VAL A 529 11.73 37.81 -19.58
N GLU A 530 12.38 37.70 -20.75
CA GLU A 530 12.77 38.85 -21.57
C GLU A 530 11.54 39.63 -22.11
N ASP A 531 11.56 40.95 -21.89
CA ASP A 531 10.66 41.99 -22.43
C ASP A 531 9.17 41.62 -22.58
N VAL A 532 8.40 41.75 -21.48
CA VAL A 532 6.93 41.77 -21.50
C VAL A 532 6.42 43.22 -21.54
N TYR A 533 6.83 44.01 -22.53
CA TYR A 533 6.22 45.32 -22.79
C TYR A 533 4.92 45.21 -23.59
#